data_AF-A0A7S2GAE5-F1
#
_entry.id   AF-A0A7S2GAE5-F1
#
_cell.length_a   1.000
_cell.length_b   1.000
_cell.length_c   1.000
_cell.angle_alpha   90.00
_cell.angle_beta   90.00
_cell.angle_gamma   90.00
#
_symmetry.space_group_name_H-M   'P 1'
#
loop_
_entity.id
_entity.type
_entity.pdbx_description
1 polymer ?
#
loop_
_entity_poly.entity_id
_entity_poly.type
_entity_poly.pdbx_seq_one_letter_code
_entity_poly.pdbx_strand_id
1 'polypeptide(L)'
;ARLIAHAGSLMNLAKHPASTVQILGAEKALFRALKTKHDTPKYGLIYHASLIGQTAPKHKGKISRVLAAKTALAIRVDAMGEADEATIAYENRAMVEQRIRQLDGGAALPQANGGAEKYDAAAAKAASSSASFSAASDVVAGKEEKKAKKEKK
;
A
#
# COMPACT_ATOMS: atom_id res chain seq x y z
N ALA A 1 18.82 11.27 2.16
CA ALA A 1 20.25 11.30 2.53
C ALA A 1 20.63 10.36 3.69
N ARG A 2 20.02 10.46 4.89
CA ARG A 2 20.47 9.70 6.08
C ARG A 2 20.55 8.17 5.90
N LEU A 3 19.58 7.55 5.22
CA LEU A 3 19.58 6.10 4.96
C LEU A 3 20.74 5.68 4.06
N ILE A 4 20.98 6.42 2.97
CA ILE A 4 22.06 6.14 2.02
C ILE A 4 23.42 6.34 2.70
N ALA A 5 23.58 7.42 3.46
CA ALA A 5 24.80 7.68 4.21
C ALA A 5 25.14 6.56 5.21
N HIS A 6 24.14 6.02 5.91
CA HIS A 6 24.34 4.91 6.84
C HIS A 6 24.64 3.58 6.13
N ALA A 7 24.06 3.35 4.95
CA ALA A 7 24.34 2.18 4.14
C ALA A 7 25.64 2.30 3.29
N GLY A 8 26.24 3.49 3.23
CA GLY A 8 27.45 3.80 2.45
C GLY A 8 27.18 4.08 0.96
N SER A 9 26.23 3.39 0.33
CA SER A 9 25.84 3.65 -1.06
C SER A 9 24.38 3.26 -1.33
N LEU A 10 23.81 3.81 -2.41
CA LEU A 10 22.46 3.45 -2.85
C LEU A 10 22.36 1.96 -3.21
N MET A 11 23.35 1.44 -3.93
CA MET A 11 23.43 0.02 -4.31
C MET A 11 23.51 -0.90 -3.08
N ASN A 12 24.25 -0.51 -2.04
CA ASN A 12 24.29 -1.30 -0.81
C ASN A 12 22.96 -1.23 -0.06
N LEU A 13 22.31 -0.06 -0.03
CA LEU A 13 20.99 0.10 0.57
C LEU A 13 19.92 -0.76 -0.14
N ALA A 14 19.97 -0.88 -1.46
CA ALA A 14 19.03 -1.70 -2.25
C ALA A 14 19.05 -3.20 -1.90
N LYS A 15 20.21 -3.71 -1.48
CA LYS A 15 20.39 -5.10 -1.04
C LYS A 15 19.76 -5.40 0.33
N HIS A 16 19.51 -4.36 1.14
CA HIS A 16 18.93 -4.58 2.46
C HIS A 16 17.46 -5.05 2.35
N PRO A 17 17.03 -5.98 3.21
CA PRO A 17 15.62 -6.33 3.31
C PRO A 17 14.84 -5.20 4.00
N ALA A 18 13.52 -5.17 3.78
CA ALA A 18 12.64 -4.16 4.36
C ALA A 18 12.68 -4.13 5.90
N SER A 19 12.85 -5.30 6.53
CA SER A 19 13.00 -5.40 7.99
C SER A 19 14.25 -4.68 8.50
N THR A 20 15.37 -4.75 7.77
CA THR A 20 16.59 -4.00 8.13
C THR A 20 16.40 -2.50 7.88
N VAL A 21 15.79 -2.12 6.76
CA VAL A 21 15.47 -0.70 6.48
C VAL A 21 14.59 -0.09 7.58
N GLN A 22 13.68 -0.88 8.15
CA GLN A 22 12.81 -0.44 9.25
C GLN A 22 13.59 -0.02 10.50
N ILE A 23 14.61 -0.78 10.86
CA ILE A 23 15.41 -0.61 12.08
C ILE A 23 16.77 0.05 11.82
N LEU A 24 17.02 0.51 10.60
CA LEU A 24 18.32 1.02 10.20
C LEU A 24 18.73 2.21 11.09
N GLY A 25 19.92 2.15 11.68
CA GLY A 25 20.43 3.09 12.68
C GLY A 25 20.01 2.80 14.14
N ALA A 26 19.17 1.79 14.39
CA ALA A 26 18.78 1.33 15.73
C ALA A 26 19.31 -0.08 16.07
N GLU A 27 20.21 -0.63 15.26
CA GLU A 27 20.68 -2.02 15.33
C GLU A 27 21.40 -2.30 16.65
N LYS A 28 22.25 -1.37 17.12
CA LYS A 28 22.94 -1.51 18.42
C LYS A 28 21.96 -1.60 19.59
N ALA A 29 20.88 -0.82 19.54
CA ALA A 29 19.84 -0.84 20.56
C ALA A 29 19.00 -2.12 20.46
N LEU A 30 18.73 -2.60 19.25
CA LEU A 30 18.05 -3.87 19.01
C LEU A 30 18.84 -5.05 19.58
N PHE A 31 20.12 -5.19 19.24
CA PHE A 31 20.93 -6.30 19.72
C PHE A 31 21.15 -6.25 21.23
N ARG A 32 21.25 -5.05 21.82
CA ARG A 32 21.29 -4.89 23.28
C ARG A 32 19.98 -5.37 23.92
N ALA A 33 18.83 -4.91 23.41
CA ALA A 33 17.52 -5.28 23.93
C ALA A 33 17.26 -6.79 23.84
N LEU A 34 17.68 -7.44 22.75
CA LEU A 34 17.60 -8.90 22.60
C LEU A 34 18.43 -9.65 23.64
N LYS A 35 19.63 -9.13 23.96
CA LYS A 35 20.53 -9.74 24.96
C LYS A 35 20.01 -9.57 26.39
N THR A 36 19.45 -8.41 26.69
CA THR A 36 18.97 -8.05 28.03
C THR A 36 17.47 -8.35 28.24
N LYS A 37 16.78 -8.91 27.24
CA LYS A 37 15.32 -9.14 27.25
C LYS A 37 14.50 -7.88 27.57
N HIS A 38 14.94 -6.73 27.06
CA HIS A 38 14.22 -5.46 27.17
C HIS A 38 13.44 -5.15 25.88
N ASP A 39 12.65 -4.07 25.90
CA ASP A 39 11.89 -3.62 24.74
C ASP A 39 12.79 -3.32 23.54
N THR A 40 12.42 -3.92 22.41
CA THR A 40 13.13 -3.73 21.14
C THR A 40 12.66 -2.47 20.43
N PRO A 41 13.56 -1.70 19.80
CA PRO A 41 13.19 -0.55 19.00
C PRO A 41 12.36 -1.00 17.77
N LYS A 42 11.24 -0.31 17.53
CA LYS A 42 10.31 -0.61 16.42
C LYS A 42 10.67 0.12 15.12
N TYR A 43 11.56 1.08 15.17
CA TYR A 43 11.96 1.95 14.07
C TYR A 43 13.37 2.50 14.31
N GLY A 44 14.08 2.78 13.23
CA GLY A 44 15.36 3.49 13.24
C GLY A 44 15.24 4.89 12.63
N LEU A 45 16.13 5.20 11.70
CA LEU A 45 16.21 6.49 11.00
C LEU A 45 14.92 6.88 10.27
N ILE A 46 14.12 5.89 9.86
CA ILE A 46 12.84 6.13 9.17
C ILE A 46 11.80 6.82 10.06
N TYR A 47 11.95 6.81 11.39
CA TYR A 47 11.02 7.47 12.32
C TYR A 47 10.82 8.95 12.03
N HIS A 48 11.86 9.61 11.51
CA HIS A 48 11.84 11.04 11.18
C HIS A 48 11.19 11.35 9.82
N ALA A 49 10.67 10.35 9.10
CA ALA A 49 9.91 10.60 7.89
C ALA A 49 8.61 11.36 8.21
N SER A 50 8.27 12.34 7.37
CA SER A 50 7.08 13.19 7.56
C SER A 50 5.79 12.38 7.77
N LEU A 51 5.60 11.32 6.96
CA LEU A 51 4.43 10.42 7.05
C LEU A 51 4.31 9.73 8.43
N ILE A 52 5.42 9.34 9.05
CA ILE A 52 5.41 8.71 10.38
C ILE A 52 5.27 9.75 11.49
N GLY A 53 5.89 10.92 11.32
CA GLY A 53 5.78 12.04 12.25
C GLY A 53 4.34 12.51 12.44
N GLN A 54 3.54 12.50 11.36
CA GLN A 54 2.11 12.87 11.36
C GLN A 54 1.17 11.79 11.91
N THR A 55 1.64 10.53 11.99
CA THR A 55 0.82 9.40 12.45
C THR A 55 0.68 9.40 13.99
N ALA A 56 -0.49 9.00 14.50
CA ALA A 56 -0.71 8.82 15.94
C ALA A 56 0.30 7.82 16.58
N PRO A 57 0.78 8.06 17.83
CA PRO A 57 1.81 7.23 18.48
C PRO A 57 1.52 5.73 18.49
N LYS A 58 0.24 5.35 18.64
CA LYS A 58 -0.26 3.96 18.63
C LYS A 58 0.00 3.24 17.29
N HIS A 59 -0.02 3.99 16.18
CA HIS A 59 0.07 3.43 14.82
C HIS A 59 1.46 3.57 14.19
N LYS A 60 2.37 4.36 14.78
CA LYS A 60 3.73 4.59 14.26
C LYS A 60 4.50 3.31 13.96
N GLY A 61 4.40 2.28 14.81
CA GLY A 61 5.05 1.00 14.56
C GLY A 61 4.49 0.25 13.34
N LYS A 62 3.16 0.30 13.13
CA LYS A 62 2.50 -0.34 11.97
C LYS A 62 2.84 0.39 10.67
N ILE A 63 2.75 1.72 10.68
CA ILE A 63 3.07 2.56 9.52
C ILE A 63 4.54 2.50 9.18
N SER A 64 5.44 2.47 10.18
CA SER A 64 6.88 2.28 9.99
C SER A 64 7.20 1.02 9.18
N ARG A 65 6.54 -0.11 9.49
CA ARG A 65 6.71 -1.37 8.73
C ARG A 65 6.24 -1.23 7.27
N VAL A 66 5.08 -0.62 7.05
CA VAL A 66 4.53 -0.42 5.69
C VAL A 66 5.43 0.51 4.89
N LEU A 67 5.84 1.63 5.47
CA LEU A 67 6.74 2.59 4.84
C LEU A 67 8.07 1.92 4.49
N ALA A 68 8.68 1.17 5.40
CA ALA A 68 9.94 0.47 5.14
C ALA A 68 9.84 -0.50 3.97
N ALA A 69 8.74 -1.26 3.85
CA ALA A 69 8.50 -2.17 2.74
C ALA A 69 8.39 -1.42 1.40
N LYS A 70 7.60 -0.34 1.36
CA LYS A 70 7.42 0.47 0.15
C LYS A 70 8.70 1.23 -0.24
N THR A 71 9.44 1.71 0.75
CA THR A 71 10.72 2.39 0.57
C THR A 71 11.77 1.43 0.03
N ALA A 72 11.83 0.19 0.53
CA ALA A 72 12.77 -0.82 0.03
C ALA A 72 12.51 -1.17 -1.45
N LEU A 73 11.25 -1.21 -1.89
CA LEU A 73 10.93 -1.38 -3.31
C LEU A 73 11.37 -0.18 -4.13
N ALA A 74 11.05 1.04 -3.68
CA ALA A 74 11.46 2.26 -4.35
C ALA A 74 12.99 2.38 -4.48
N ILE A 75 13.74 2.04 -3.43
CA ILE A 75 15.22 2.05 -3.44
C ILE A 75 15.78 1.08 -4.48
N ARG A 76 15.16 -0.10 -4.67
CA ARG A 76 15.63 -1.08 -5.66
C ARG A 76 15.35 -0.63 -7.09
N VAL A 77 14.18 -0.02 -7.31
CA VAL A 77 13.85 0.60 -8.60
C VAL A 77 14.83 1.74 -8.87
N ASP A 78 15.15 2.58 -7.88
CA ASP A 78 16.10 3.68 -8.04
C ASP A 78 17.55 3.20 -8.29
N ALA A 79 17.95 2.08 -7.69
CA ALA A 79 19.31 1.55 -7.83
C ALA A 79 19.54 0.67 -9.06
N MET A 80 18.49 0.02 -9.58
CA MET A 80 18.58 -1.02 -10.62
C MET A 80 17.62 -0.80 -11.79
N GLY A 81 16.67 0.11 -11.67
CA GLY A 81 15.70 0.42 -12.71
C GLY A 81 16.30 1.26 -13.82
N GLU A 82 15.77 1.07 -15.02
CA GLU A 82 16.18 1.79 -16.23
C GLU A 82 15.27 3.00 -16.51
N ALA A 83 14.18 3.14 -15.76
CA ALA A 83 13.19 4.19 -15.94
C ALA A 83 13.50 5.39 -15.06
N ASP A 84 13.60 6.57 -15.66
CA ASP A 84 13.78 7.86 -14.96
C ASP A 84 12.47 8.42 -14.38
N GLU A 85 11.33 7.77 -14.64
CA GLU A 85 10.03 8.22 -14.15
C GLU A 85 9.73 7.75 -12.72
N ALA A 86 9.34 8.69 -11.87
CA ALA A 86 9.04 8.43 -10.45
C ALA A 86 7.63 7.82 -10.20
N THR A 87 7.01 7.17 -11.18
CA THR A 87 5.64 6.62 -11.10
C THR A 87 5.44 5.71 -9.88
N ILE A 88 6.36 4.77 -9.67
CA ILE A 88 6.32 3.81 -8.55
C ILE A 88 6.40 4.52 -7.19
N ALA A 89 7.11 5.64 -7.08
CA ALA A 89 7.22 6.38 -5.83
C ALA A 89 5.89 7.04 -5.44
N TYR A 90 5.16 7.61 -6.41
CA TYR A 90 3.87 8.23 -6.19
C TYR A 90 2.81 7.21 -5.75
N GLU A 91 2.74 6.06 -6.42
CA GLU A 91 1.83 4.98 -6.05
C GLU A 91 2.11 4.45 -4.63
N ASN A 92 3.38 4.21 -4.33
CA ASN A 92 3.79 3.73 -3.02
C ASN A 92 3.46 4.72 -1.90
N ARG A 93 3.62 6.02 -2.17
CA ARG A 93 3.23 7.08 -1.23
C ARG A 93 1.72 7.07 -1.00
N ALA A 94 0.91 7.02 -2.06
CA ALA A 94 -0.54 6.96 -1.96
C ALA A 94 -1.01 5.75 -1.14
N MET A 95 -0.39 4.58 -1.30
CA MET A 95 -0.69 3.39 -0.49
C MET A 95 -0.37 3.58 1.00
N VAL A 96 0.74 4.24 1.33
CA VAL A 96 1.09 4.53 2.73
C VAL A 96 0.09 5.52 3.34
N GLU A 97 -0.25 6.58 2.61
CA GLU A 97 -1.23 7.57 3.05
C GLU A 97 -2.62 6.96 3.23
N GLN A 98 -3.07 6.10 2.30
CA GLN A 98 -4.30 5.34 2.45
C GLN A 98 -4.27 4.45 3.69
N ARG A 99 -3.13 3.82 3.99
CA ARG A 99 -3.00 2.98 5.19
C ARG A 99 -3.03 3.79 6.48
N ILE A 100 -2.46 5.00 6.49
CA ILE A 100 -2.58 5.93 7.62
C ILE A 100 -4.06 6.27 7.85
N ARG A 101 -4.76 6.69 6.79
CA ARG A 101 -6.21 7.01 6.84
C ARG A 101 -7.05 5.83 7.33
N GLN A 102 -6.75 4.60 6.91
CA GLN A 102 -7.44 3.40 7.39
C GLN A 102 -7.25 3.15 8.89
N LEU A 103 -6.07 3.46 9.43
CA LEU A 103 -5.79 3.27 10.86
C LEU A 103 -6.36 4.40 11.71
N ASP A 104 -6.39 5.63 11.19
CA ASP A 104 -6.97 6.79 11.89
C ASP A 104 -8.51 6.81 11.81
N GLY A 105 -9.09 6.36 10.70
CA GLY A 105 -10.52 6.46 10.40
C GLY A 105 -11.43 5.41 11.05
N GLY A 106 -10.91 4.46 11.84
CA GLY A 106 -11.67 3.49 12.63
C GLY A 106 -12.49 2.44 11.84
N ALA A 107 -12.88 2.72 10.60
CA ALA A 107 -13.56 1.79 9.71
C ALA A 107 -12.51 0.94 8.98
N ALA A 108 -12.26 -0.25 9.52
CA ALA A 108 -11.60 -1.31 8.78
C ALA A 108 -12.43 -1.66 7.55
N LEU A 109 -12.07 -1.11 6.38
CA LEU A 109 -12.40 -1.79 5.13
C LEU A 109 -11.77 -3.18 5.22
N PRO A 110 -12.53 -4.27 4.92
CA PRO A 110 -12.01 -5.61 5.04
C PRO A 110 -10.72 -5.70 4.23
N GLN A 111 -9.60 -5.98 4.90
CA GLN A 111 -8.39 -6.34 4.19
C GLN A 111 -8.71 -7.66 3.49
N ALA A 112 -8.94 -7.59 2.18
CA ALA A 112 -8.66 -8.71 1.29
C ALA A 112 -7.14 -8.91 1.29
N ASN A 113 -6.62 -9.44 2.40
CA ASN A 113 -5.35 -10.13 2.36
C ASN A 113 -5.60 -11.33 1.46
N GLY A 114 -5.08 -11.27 0.24
CA GLY A 114 -5.07 -12.38 -0.71
C GLY A 114 -4.30 -13.58 -0.16
N GLY A 115 -4.88 -14.27 0.82
CA GLY A 115 -4.78 -15.71 0.85
C GLY A 115 -5.44 -16.17 -0.44
N ALA A 116 -4.73 -16.95 -1.24
CA ALA A 116 -5.32 -17.63 -2.37
C ALA A 116 -6.52 -18.44 -1.84
N GLU A 117 -7.72 -17.89 -1.99
CA GLU A 117 -8.94 -18.70 -1.90
C GLU A 117 -8.74 -19.77 -2.96
N LYS A 118 -8.59 -21.02 -2.49
CA LYS A 118 -8.52 -22.16 -3.38
C LYS A 118 -9.75 -22.07 -4.27
N TYR A 119 -9.54 -21.94 -5.57
CA TYR A 119 -10.61 -22.02 -6.56
C TYR A 119 -11.27 -23.39 -6.40
N ASP A 120 -12.44 -23.43 -5.75
CA ASP A 120 -13.28 -24.61 -5.72
C ASP A 120 -14.14 -24.61 -6.98
N ALA A 121 -13.71 -25.38 -7.98
CA ALA A 121 -14.40 -25.50 -9.26
C ALA A 121 -15.83 -26.04 -9.12
N ALA A 122 -16.18 -26.74 -8.03
CA ALA A 122 -17.52 -27.24 -7.79
C ALA A 122 -18.47 -26.10 -7.33
N ALA A 123 -17.97 -25.19 -6.49
CA ALA A 123 -18.75 -24.02 -6.02
C ALA A 123 -19.02 -23.02 -7.16
N ALA A 124 -18.04 -22.78 -8.04
CA ALA A 124 -18.20 -21.92 -9.21
C ALA A 124 -19.21 -22.47 -10.23
N LYS A 125 -19.32 -23.80 -10.35
CA LYS A 125 -20.27 -24.47 -11.24
C LYS A 125 -21.70 -24.48 -10.68
N ALA A 126 -21.85 -24.50 -9.35
CA ALA A 126 -23.15 -24.36 -8.68
C ALA A 126 -23.68 -22.92 -8.68
N ALA A 127 -22.80 -21.92 -8.66
CA ALA A 127 -23.19 -20.50 -8.77
C ALA A 127 -23.63 -20.12 -10.20
N SER A 128 -23.07 -20.76 -11.23
CA SER A 128 -23.42 -20.49 -12.64
C SER A 128 -24.72 -21.16 -13.11
N SER A 129 -25.27 -22.13 -12.37
CA SER A 129 -26.53 -22.79 -12.74
C SER A 129 -27.80 -22.06 -12.29
N SER A 130 -27.68 -20.89 -11.63
CA SER A 130 -28.83 -20.09 -11.18
C SER A 130 -28.91 -18.68 -11.78
N ALA A 131 -28.09 -18.36 -12.78
CA ALA A 131 -28.22 -17.12 -13.55
C ALA A 131 -29.34 -17.25 -14.60
N SER A 132 -30.59 -17.32 -14.14
CA SER A 132 -31.73 -17.03 -15.00
C SER A 132 -31.63 -15.54 -15.38
N PHE A 133 -31.51 -15.26 -16.67
CA PHE A 133 -31.39 -13.91 -17.21
C PHE A 133 -32.62 -13.09 -16.85
N SER A 134 -32.50 -12.14 -15.91
CA SER A 134 -33.60 -11.26 -15.53
C SER A 134 -33.65 -10.04 -16.45
N ALA A 135 -34.53 -10.11 -17.46
CA ALA A 135 -34.80 -9.00 -18.39
C ALA A 135 -35.28 -7.70 -17.70
N ALA A 136 -35.64 -7.76 -16.41
CA ALA A 136 -35.99 -6.59 -15.59
C ALA A 136 -34.78 -5.70 -15.20
N SER A 137 -33.55 -6.14 -15.47
CA SER A 137 -32.33 -5.38 -15.15
C SER A 137 -31.82 -4.52 -16.32
N ASP A 138 -32.48 -4.58 -17.48
CA ASP A 138 -32.09 -3.82 -18.67
C ASP A 138 -32.76 -2.43 -18.66
N VAL A 139 -32.07 -1.45 -18.08
CA VAL A 139 -32.48 -0.05 -18.13
C VAL A 139 -31.92 0.55 -19.41
N VAL A 140 -32.72 0.53 -20.49
CA VAL A 140 -32.40 1.28 -21.72
C VAL A 140 -32.32 2.76 -21.36
N ALA A 141 -31.10 3.31 -21.42
CA ALA A 141 -30.82 4.73 -21.26
C ALA A 141 -31.46 5.51 -22.41
N GLY A 142 -32.72 5.90 -22.24
CA GLY A 142 -33.38 6.85 -23.11
C GLY A 142 -32.81 8.26 -22.91
N LYS A 143 -32.07 8.76 -23.90
CA LYS A 143 -32.02 10.19 -24.26
C LYS A 143 -31.28 10.39 -25.59
N GLU A 144 -32.04 10.73 -26.63
CA GLU A 144 -31.65 11.76 -27.59
C GLU A 144 -32.86 12.66 -27.87
N GLU A 145 -32.70 13.95 -27.59
CA GLU A 145 -33.60 15.02 -28.00
C GLU A 145 -33.51 15.23 -29.52
N LYS A 146 -34.65 15.48 -30.19
CA LYS A 146 -34.69 16.36 -31.37
C LYS A 146 -35.90 17.30 -31.32
N LYS A 147 -35.62 18.54 -30.93
CA LYS A 147 -36.42 19.73 -31.31
C LYS A 147 -36.38 19.87 -32.83
N ALA A 148 -37.53 19.87 -33.49
CA ALA A 148 -37.70 20.49 -34.81
C ALA A 148 -39.12 21.06 -34.96
N LYS A 149 -39.14 22.32 -35.39
CA LYS A 149 -40.20 23.32 -35.47
C LYS A 149 -40.88 23.23 -36.85
N LYS A 150 -42.23 23.20 -36.93
CA LYS A 150 -43.07 23.68 -38.06
C LYS A 150 -44.55 23.56 -37.66
N GLU A 151 -45.23 24.61 -37.21
CA GLU A 151 -45.85 25.75 -37.94
C GLU A 151 -47.14 25.39 -38.72
N LYS A 152 -48.25 26.06 -38.33
CA LYS A 152 -49.47 26.42 -39.08
C LYS A 152 -50.21 25.32 -39.88
N LYS A 153 -51.44 25.02 -39.46
CA LYS A 153 -52.67 25.68 -39.97
C LYS A 153 -53.85 25.32 -39.07
#